data_AF-A0A1Y2EAI1-F1
#
_entry.id   AF-A0A1Y2EAI1-F1
#
_cell.length_a   1.000
_cell.length_b   1.000
_cell.length_c   1.000
_cell.angle_alpha   90.00
_cell.angle_beta   90.00
_cell.angle_gamma   90.00
#
_symmetry.space_group_name_H-M   'P 1'
#
loop_
_entity.id
_entity.type
_entity.pdbx_description
1 polymer ?
#
loop_
_entity_poly.entity_id
_entity_poly.type
_entity_poly.pdbx_seq_one_letter_code
_entity_poly.pdbx_strand_id
1 'polypeptide(L)'
;MASSNALHHWRVIGPGEENILESQYEYNPNPSSATKMSLALKLHVSPQNIGRWFSARRRREAGLARASRKTPEQLSLLEEFFKHTHFPTQEQKENLAQGTNLSYKQVNSWFQNQRKKHGLTSLENLPSRRLILWHKSVAAHIRSQSN
;
A
#
# COMPACT_ATOMS: atom_id res chain seq x y z
N MET A 1 -20.89 32.11 20.52
CA MET A 1 -21.24 31.19 19.41
C MET A 1 -20.03 31.05 18.49
N ALA A 2 -19.37 29.89 18.54
CA ALA A 2 -18.51 29.38 17.48
C ALA A 2 -18.42 27.87 17.69
N SER A 3 -19.12 27.13 16.83
CA SER A 3 -19.10 25.69 16.70
C SER A 3 -17.69 25.15 16.49
N SER A 4 -17.44 23.87 16.81
CA SER A 4 -17.32 22.84 15.78
C SER A 4 -16.57 21.59 16.27
N ASN A 5 -17.19 20.44 16.06
CA ASN A 5 -16.56 19.11 15.91
C ASN A 5 -15.94 18.42 17.13
N ALA A 6 -16.77 18.16 18.15
CA ALA A 6 -16.72 16.83 18.78
C ALA A 6 -17.28 15.82 17.75
N LEU A 7 -16.42 15.00 17.12
CA LEU A 7 -16.71 13.66 16.54
C LEU A 7 -15.65 13.10 15.55
N HIS A 8 -14.36 13.47 15.62
CA HIS A 8 -13.30 12.82 14.81
C HIS A 8 -12.01 12.47 15.58
N HIS A 9 -12.11 11.98 16.82
CA HIS A 9 -10.92 11.65 17.64
C HIS A 9 -10.09 10.44 17.16
N TRP A 10 -10.57 9.61 16.21
CA TRP A 10 -9.92 8.34 15.87
C TRP A 10 -8.77 8.43 14.84
N ARG A 11 -8.40 9.63 14.38
CA ARG A 11 -7.49 9.80 13.24
C ARG A 11 -6.14 10.46 13.52
N VAL A 12 -5.94 11.03 14.70
CA VAL A 12 -4.70 11.75 15.03
C VAL A 12 -4.39 11.43 16.49
N ILE A 13 -3.28 10.73 16.71
CA ILE A 13 -2.70 10.59 18.06
C ILE A 13 -2.42 12.02 18.52
N GLY A 14 -3.05 12.45 19.60
CA GLY A 14 -3.00 13.84 20.07
C GLY A 14 -1.59 14.24 20.52
N PRO A 15 -1.24 15.54 20.54
CA PRO A 15 0.10 16.01 20.89
C PRO A 15 0.63 15.50 22.24
N GLY A 16 -0.25 15.25 23.23
CA GLY A 16 0.14 14.69 24.52
C GLY A 16 0.46 13.19 24.49
N GLU A 17 -0.16 12.45 23.56
CA GLU A 17 0.03 11.01 23.38
C GLU A 17 1.28 10.70 22.55
N GLU A 18 1.73 11.65 21.72
CA GLU A 18 2.95 11.54 20.93
C GLU A 18 4.20 11.36 21.79
N ASN A 19 4.28 11.98 22.98
CA ASN A 19 5.44 11.86 23.88
C ASN A 19 5.74 10.40 24.28
N ILE A 20 4.70 9.59 24.51
CA ILE A 20 4.84 8.17 24.85
C ILE A 20 5.40 7.39 23.65
N LEU A 21 4.94 7.73 22.44
CA LEU A 21 5.39 7.07 21.22
C LEU A 21 6.79 7.48 20.79
N GLU A 22 7.14 8.76 20.96
CA GLU A 22 8.49 9.27 20.73
C GLU A 22 9.48 8.61 21.71
N SER A 23 9.15 8.52 23.00
CA SER A 23 9.98 7.81 23.98
C SER A 23 10.20 6.34 23.61
N GLN A 24 9.14 5.67 23.14
CA GLN A 24 9.26 4.30 22.65
C GLN A 24 10.08 4.20 21.36
N TYR A 25 9.99 5.18 20.47
CA TYR A 25 10.72 5.22 19.20
C TYR A 25 12.22 5.33 19.43
N GLU A 26 12.65 6.22 20.32
CA GLU A 26 14.05 6.39 20.71
C GLU A 26 14.64 5.08 21.29
N TYR A 27 13.85 4.34 22.07
CA TYR A 27 14.27 3.03 22.58
C TYR A 27 14.28 1.95 21.49
N ASN A 28 13.22 1.87 20.68
CA ASN A 28 13.11 0.90 19.58
C ASN A 28 12.19 1.43 18.46
N PRO A 29 12.75 1.82 17.30
CA PRO A 29 11.97 2.34 16.18
C PRO A 29 11.18 1.26 15.42
N ASN A 30 11.45 -0.03 15.70
CA ASN A 30 10.79 -1.19 15.10
C ASN A 30 10.14 -2.08 16.17
N PRO A 31 9.11 -1.58 16.89
CA PRO A 31 8.49 -2.33 17.98
C PRO A 31 7.76 -3.58 17.45
N SER A 32 7.78 -4.62 18.28
CA SER A 32 7.04 -5.87 18.02
C SER A 32 5.54 -5.64 18.01
N SER A 33 4.78 -6.59 17.46
CA SER A 33 3.31 -6.54 17.48
C SER A 33 2.76 -6.48 18.90
N ALA A 34 3.38 -7.20 19.86
CA ALA A 34 3.00 -7.15 21.27
C ALA A 34 3.19 -5.74 21.86
N THR A 35 4.32 -5.10 21.58
CA THR A 35 4.60 -3.74 22.04
C THR A 35 3.60 -2.73 21.46
N LYS A 36 3.29 -2.84 20.17
CA LYS A 36 2.26 -2.02 19.51
C LYS A 36 0.88 -2.22 20.13
N MET A 37 0.54 -3.45 20.53
CA MET A 37 -0.72 -3.76 21.20
C MET A 37 -0.79 -3.10 22.59
N SER A 38 0.27 -3.21 23.40
CA SER A 38 0.31 -2.57 24.73
C SER A 38 0.16 -1.05 24.65
N LEU A 39 0.82 -0.41 23.67
CA LEU A 39 0.69 1.03 23.43
C LEU A 39 -0.70 1.41 22.94
N ALA A 40 -1.29 0.60 22.07
CA ALA A 40 -2.65 0.78 21.58
C ALA A 40 -3.67 0.77 22.73
N LEU A 41 -3.55 -0.19 23.65
CA LEU A 41 -4.38 -0.25 24.86
C LEU A 41 -4.18 0.97 25.75
N LYS A 42 -2.92 1.36 26.00
CA LYS A 42 -2.58 2.51 26.85
C LYS A 42 -3.09 3.85 26.29
N LEU A 43 -3.09 4.00 24.97
CA LEU A 43 -3.50 5.23 24.28
C LEU A 43 -4.95 5.18 23.77
N HIS A 44 -5.69 4.10 24.06
CA HIS A 44 -7.06 3.88 23.57
C HIS A 44 -7.21 4.07 22.04
N VAL A 45 -6.18 3.67 21.28
CA VAL A 45 -6.18 3.69 19.80
C VAL A 45 -5.98 2.29 19.24
N SER A 46 -6.18 2.10 17.94
CA SER A 46 -5.93 0.80 17.32
C SER A 46 -4.43 0.50 17.15
N PRO A 47 -3.99 -0.77 17.23
CA PRO A 47 -2.60 -1.15 16.93
C PRO A 47 -2.14 -0.76 15.52
N GLN A 48 -3.09 -0.63 14.58
CA GLN A 48 -2.80 -0.14 13.23
C GLN A 48 -2.41 1.34 13.23
N ASN A 49 -3.03 2.17 14.08
CA ASN A 49 -2.67 3.58 14.23
C ASN A 49 -1.25 3.72 14.81
N ILE A 50 -0.90 2.92 15.81
CA ILE A 50 0.48 2.86 16.34
C ILE A 50 1.45 2.47 15.22
N GLY A 51 1.17 1.39 14.48
CA GLY A 51 2.01 0.96 13.36
C GLY A 51 2.19 2.02 12.27
N ARG A 52 1.13 2.77 11.95
CA ARG A 52 1.16 3.90 11.00
C ARG A 52 2.01 5.05 11.53
N TRP A 53 1.90 5.38 12.81
CA TRP A 53 2.69 6.43 13.45
C TRP A 53 4.19 6.11 13.36
N PHE A 54 4.61 4.91 13.81
CA PHE A 54 6.02 4.48 13.74
C PHE A 54 6.55 4.48 12.30
N SER A 55 5.72 4.01 11.35
CA SER A 55 6.10 4.02 9.93
C SER A 55 6.18 5.43 9.34
N ALA A 56 5.35 6.36 9.80
CA ALA A 56 5.43 7.76 9.40
C ALA A 56 6.66 8.44 10.01
N ARG A 57 6.96 8.18 11.30
CA ARG A 57 8.15 8.70 12.00
C ARG A 57 9.45 8.26 11.34
N ARG A 58 9.63 6.96 11.05
CA ARG A 58 10.81 6.45 10.31
C ARG A 58 10.99 7.13 8.95
N ARG A 59 9.90 7.34 8.20
CA ARG A 59 9.97 8.02 6.90
C ARG A 59 10.35 9.50 7.03
N ARG A 60 9.84 10.20 8.05
CA ARG A 60 10.20 11.60 8.32
C ARG A 60 11.69 11.72 8.62
N GLU A 61 12.21 10.85 9.48
CA GLU A 61 13.63 10.80 9.86
C GLU A 61 14.53 10.47 8.66
N ALA A 62 14.12 9.55 7.81
CA ALA A 62 14.83 9.21 6.58
C ALA A 62 14.68 10.28 5.46
N GLY A 63 14.00 11.41 5.71
CA GLY A 63 13.77 12.44 4.69
C GLY A 63 12.89 11.99 3.51
N LEU A 64 12.15 10.87 3.66
CA LEU A 64 11.36 10.29 2.58
C LEU A 64 10.01 11.02 2.46
N ALA A 65 9.90 11.84 1.42
CA ALA A 65 8.66 12.54 1.08
C ALA A 65 7.46 11.59 0.98
N ARG A 66 6.27 12.06 1.37
CA ARG A 66 5.04 11.30 1.09
C ARG A 66 4.88 11.19 -0.42
N ALA A 67 4.58 10.00 -0.91
CA ALA A 67 4.26 9.81 -2.32
C ALA A 67 3.15 10.79 -2.74
N SER A 68 3.42 11.56 -3.80
CA SER A 68 2.45 12.50 -4.35
C SER A 68 1.18 11.76 -4.81
N ARG A 69 0.03 12.41 -4.66
CA ARG A 69 -1.22 11.93 -5.26
C ARG A 69 -1.10 12.05 -6.78
N LYS A 70 -1.60 11.05 -7.48
CA LYS A 70 -1.68 11.09 -8.96
C LYS A 70 -2.70 12.16 -9.37
N THR A 71 -2.43 12.88 -10.45
CA THR A 71 -3.38 13.86 -10.99
C THR A 71 -4.58 13.15 -11.63
N PRO A 72 -5.72 13.83 -11.84
CA PRO A 72 -6.86 13.26 -12.55
C PRO A 72 -6.48 12.74 -13.94
N GLU A 73 -5.64 13.47 -14.68
CA GLU A 73 -5.21 13.12 -16.04
C GLU A 73 -4.37 11.83 -16.05
N GLN A 74 -3.44 11.71 -15.10
CA GLN A 74 -2.65 10.49 -14.91
C GLN A 74 -3.54 9.30 -14.58
N LEU A 75 -4.58 9.50 -13.76
CA LEU A 75 -5.52 8.45 -13.41
C LEU A 75 -6.38 8.05 -14.61
N SER A 76 -6.89 9.01 -15.38
CA SER A 76 -7.70 8.74 -16.57
C SER A 76 -6.96 7.85 -17.57
N LEU A 77 -5.69 8.14 -17.85
CA LEU A 77 -4.88 7.35 -18.77
C LEU A 77 -4.64 5.91 -18.25
N LEU A 78 -4.34 5.77 -16.95
CA LEU A 78 -4.18 4.46 -16.33
C LEU A 78 -5.49 3.64 -16.34
N GLU A 79 -6.63 4.29 -16.07
CA GLU A 79 -7.95 3.68 -16.08
C GLU A 79 -8.39 3.27 -17.48
N GLU A 80 -8.16 4.11 -18.49
CA GLU A 80 -8.41 3.78 -19.89
C GLU A 80 -7.62 2.55 -20.32
N PHE A 81 -6.33 2.48 -19.97
CA PHE A 81 -5.52 1.29 -20.27
C PHE A 81 -6.03 0.05 -19.52
N PHE A 82 -6.44 0.20 -18.26
CA PHE A 82 -6.96 -0.90 -17.44
C PHE A 82 -8.23 -1.52 -18.03
N LYS A 83 -9.09 -0.74 -18.68
CA LYS A 83 -10.28 -1.24 -19.39
C LYS A 83 -9.93 -2.21 -20.53
N HIS A 84 -8.79 -1.98 -21.19
CA HIS A 84 -8.30 -2.84 -22.26
C HIS A 84 -7.54 -4.06 -21.71
N THR A 85 -6.72 -3.86 -20.67
CA THR A 85 -6.00 -4.95 -20.02
C THR A 85 -5.74 -4.72 -18.53
N HIS A 86 -6.23 -5.66 -17.72
CA HIS A 86 -5.98 -5.69 -16.27
C HIS A 86 -4.55 -6.15 -15.89
N PHE A 87 -3.83 -6.71 -16.86
CA PHE A 87 -2.55 -7.40 -16.68
C PHE A 87 -1.53 -6.95 -17.72
N PRO A 88 -1.11 -5.68 -17.70
CA PRO A 88 -0.13 -5.16 -18.64
C PRO A 88 1.21 -5.90 -18.55
N THR A 89 1.90 -6.03 -19.68
CA THR A 89 3.28 -6.54 -19.76
C THR A 89 4.26 -5.55 -19.13
N GLN A 90 5.53 -5.93 -19.04
CA GLN A 90 6.58 -5.02 -18.58
C GLN A 90 6.71 -3.79 -19.48
N GLU A 91 6.87 -4.01 -20.79
CA GLU A 91 6.97 -2.96 -21.80
C GLU A 91 5.76 -2.00 -21.77
N GLN A 92 4.54 -2.55 -21.67
CA GLN A 92 3.33 -1.72 -21.57
C GLN A 92 3.34 -0.82 -20.33
N LYS A 93 3.83 -1.32 -19.20
CA LYS A 93 3.96 -0.52 -17.97
C LYS A 93 5.07 0.52 -18.09
N GLU A 94 6.15 0.25 -18.83
CA GLU A 94 7.21 1.22 -19.11
C GLU A 94 6.69 2.36 -20.01
N ASN A 95 5.96 2.04 -21.07
CA ASN A 95 5.32 3.04 -21.93
C ASN A 95 4.29 3.89 -21.17
N LEU A 96 3.48 3.28 -20.30
CA LEU A 96 2.56 4.02 -19.42
C LEU A 96 3.29 4.91 -18.42
N ALA A 97 4.41 4.46 -17.87
CA ALA A 97 5.24 5.24 -16.97
C ALA A 97 5.76 6.51 -17.66
N GLN A 98 6.24 6.39 -18.89
CA GLN A 98 6.64 7.52 -19.72
C GLN A 98 5.45 8.46 -20.01
N GLY A 99 4.32 7.94 -20.50
CA GLY A 99 3.17 8.75 -20.87
C GLY A 99 2.47 9.46 -19.70
N THR A 100 2.58 8.93 -18.48
CA THR A 100 1.99 9.54 -17.27
C THR A 100 2.99 10.35 -16.45
N ASN A 101 4.27 10.35 -16.83
CA ASN A 101 5.38 10.87 -16.02
C ASN A 101 5.36 10.31 -14.58
N LEU A 102 5.09 9.01 -14.46
CA LEU A 102 5.14 8.26 -13.20
C LEU A 102 6.29 7.27 -13.26
N SER A 103 6.87 6.92 -12.12
CA SER A 103 7.81 5.79 -12.10
C SER A 103 7.11 4.48 -12.44
N TYR A 104 7.84 3.56 -13.09
CA TYR A 104 7.36 2.19 -13.33
C TYR A 104 6.80 1.53 -12.06
N LYS A 105 7.45 1.77 -10.91
CA LYS A 105 6.99 1.26 -9.61
C LYS A 105 5.62 1.80 -9.23
N GLN A 106 5.35 3.09 -9.44
CA GLN A 106 4.05 3.70 -9.16
C GLN A 106 2.95 3.14 -10.07
N VAL A 107 3.25 2.93 -11.36
CA VAL A 107 2.33 2.30 -12.33
C VAL A 107 2.06 0.85 -11.92
N ASN A 108 3.10 0.07 -11.65
CA ASN A 108 2.98 -1.32 -11.24
C ASN A 108 2.14 -1.48 -9.96
N SER A 109 2.40 -0.66 -8.93
CA SER A 109 1.59 -0.65 -7.70
C SER A 109 0.14 -0.22 -7.95
N TRP A 110 -0.10 0.72 -8.87
CA TRP A 110 -1.45 1.12 -9.23
C TRP A 110 -2.24 -0.06 -9.82
N PHE A 111 -1.68 -0.78 -10.80
CA PHE A 111 -2.34 -1.96 -11.39
C PHE A 111 -2.56 -3.08 -10.36
N GLN A 112 -1.61 -3.30 -9.44
CA GLN A 112 -1.81 -4.26 -8.34
C GLN A 112 -3.00 -3.87 -7.45
N ASN A 113 -3.11 -2.58 -7.10
CA ASN A 113 -4.21 -2.09 -6.27
C ASN A 113 -5.56 -2.13 -7.00
N GLN A 114 -5.59 -1.82 -8.30
CA GLN A 114 -6.82 -1.95 -9.08
C GLN A 114 -7.28 -3.41 -9.16
N ARG A 115 -6.36 -4.36 -9.38
CA ARG A 115 -6.74 -5.78 -9.35
C ARG A 115 -7.29 -6.21 -8.01
N LYS A 116 -6.72 -5.75 -6.89
CA LYS A 116 -7.29 -6.01 -5.56
C LYS A 116 -8.70 -5.43 -5.42
N LYS A 117 -8.90 -4.20 -5.87
CA LYS A 117 -10.21 -3.52 -5.85
C LYS A 117 -11.27 -4.27 -6.67
N HIS A 118 -10.87 -4.87 -7.79
CA HIS A 118 -11.74 -5.63 -8.68
C HIS A 118 -11.76 -7.15 -8.39
N GLY A 119 -11.15 -7.62 -7.29
CA GLY A 119 -11.12 -9.04 -6.94
C GLY A 119 -10.23 -9.93 -7.83
N LEU A 120 -9.48 -9.36 -8.78
CA LEU A 120 -8.61 -10.03 -9.76
C LEU A 120 -7.27 -10.52 -9.16
N THR A 121 -7.26 -10.85 -7.88
CA THR A 121 -6.12 -11.42 -7.16
C THR A 121 -6.35 -12.84 -6.69
N SER A 122 -7.60 -13.30 -6.59
CA SER A 122 -7.92 -14.71 -6.35
C SER A 122 -7.89 -15.48 -7.66
N LEU A 123 -7.35 -16.72 -7.64
CA LEU A 123 -7.31 -17.60 -8.82
C LEU A 123 -8.71 -17.85 -9.41
N GLU A 124 -9.73 -17.90 -8.55
CA GLU A 124 -11.14 -18.10 -8.93
C GLU A 124 -11.69 -16.96 -9.78
N ASN A 125 -11.17 -15.75 -9.57
CA ASN A 125 -11.62 -14.52 -10.23
C ASN A 125 -10.68 -14.08 -11.37
N LEU A 126 -9.67 -14.89 -11.71
CA LEU A 126 -8.78 -14.61 -12.82
C LEU A 126 -9.45 -14.99 -14.16
N PRO A 127 -9.26 -14.19 -15.23
CA PRO A 127 -9.65 -14.61 -16.57
C PRO A 127 -8.97 -15.93 -16.95
N SER A 128 -9.68 -16.83 -17.64
CA SER A 128 -9.23 -18.20 -17.93
C SER A 128 -7.84 -18.26 -18.59
N ARG A 129 -7.52 -17.31 -19.49
CA ARG A 129 -6.19 -17.20 -20.12
C ARG A 129 -5.05 -17.01 -19.11
N ARG A 130 -5.29 -16.28 -18.03
CA ARG A 130 -4.32 -16.04 -16.94
C ARG A 130 -4.20 -17.24 -16.01
N LEU A 131 -5.31 -17.93 -15.73
CA LEU A 131 -5.30 -19.17 -14.95
C LEU A 131 -4.47 -20.26 -15.66
N ILE A 132 -4.62 -20.38 -16.99
CA ILE A 132 -3.82 -21.30 -17.81
C ILE A 132 -2.32 -20.95 -17.72
N LEU A 133 -1.95 -19.67 -17.82
CA LEU A 133 -0.56 -19.25 -17.67
C LEU A 133 -0.01 -19.53 -16.27
N TRP A 134 -0.84 -19.38 -15.23
CA TRP A 134 -0.47 -19.75 -13.87
C TRP A 134 -0.20 -21.26 -13.76
N HIS A 135 -1.09 -22.13 -14.28
CA HIS A 135 -0.85 -23.58 -14.34
C HIS A 135 0.43 -23.94 -15.12
N LYS A 136 0.64 -23.34 -16.29
CA LYS A 136 1.86 -23.56 -17.09
C LYS A 136 3.13 -23.15 -16.34
N SER A 137 3.10 -22.02 -15.63
CA SER A 137 4.22 -21.53 -14.85
C SER A 137 4.52 -22.41 -13.63
N VAL A 138 3.50 -22.88 -12.92
CA VAL A 138 3.65 -23.82 -11.79
C VAL A 138 4.21 -25.15 -12.27
N ALA A 139 3.67 -25.70 -13.37
CA ALA A 139 4.14 -26.95 -13.95
C ALA A 139 5.58 -26.86 -14.50
N ALA A 140 6.02 -25.68 -14.94
CA ALA A 140 7.42 -25.45 -15.32
C ALA A 140 8.34 -25.40 -14.09
N HIS A 141 7.90 -24.75 -13.01
CA HIS A 141 8.67 -24.66 -11.76
C HIS A 141 8.85 -26.03 -11.10
N ILE A 142 7.80 -26.86 -11.03
CA ILE A 142 7.88 -28.22 -10.47
C ILE A 142 8.89 -29.06 -11.27
N ARG A 143 8.83 -29.04 -12.60
CA ARG A 143 9.77 -29.76 -13.45
C ARG A 143 11.22 -29.30 -13.27
N SER A 144 11.45 -28.02 -12.99
CA SER A 144 12.78 -27.47 -12.73
C SER A 144 13.35 -27.82 -11.36
N GLN A 145 12.54 -28.30 -10.41
CA GLN A 145 12.97 -28.71 -9.06
C GLN A 145 13.11 -30.24 -8.93
N SER A 146 12.68 -30.99 -9.94
CA SER A 146 12.72 -32.46 -10.00
C SER A 146 13.84 -33.00 -10.90
N ASN A 147 14.79 -32.15 -11.28
CA ASN A 147 15.96 -32.44 -12.13
C ASN A 147 17.19 -31.85 -11.44
#